data_AF-A0A1M6M291-F1
#
_entry.id   AF-A0A1M6M291-F1
#
_cell.length_a   1.000
_cell.length_b   1.000
_cell.length_c   1.000
_cell.angle_alpha   90.00
_cell.angle_beta   90.00
_cell.angle_gamma   90.00
#
_symmetry.space_group_name_H-M   'P 1'
#
loop_
_entity.id
_entity.type
_entity.pdbx_description
1 polymer ?
#
loop_
_entity_poly.entity_id
_entity_poly.type
_entity_poly.pdbx_seq_one_letter_code
_entity_poly.pdbx_strand_id
1 'polypeptide(L)'
;MGLLGGGALPAWILPGATRPAQAWALVPGPEGAVLLGGDSLVEAPPDAAPVPPPPFPPPRLRLARRDEPAEAAEAIPLPSRGGFRLALAGGAADVPFAALDRLLPMPPLHPMPDAPPAVRGMAWTAAGAVLVADPALLGATGQEEAPLLAVLLAGGRRIGLPCRAAAPVAEAPASLPGPLLSPALLGMAPLALPPAAETPVPRRLLLLARAAGASFALAIEEVVAILPPATPRNQGRGPVAGIAMHRGDVLPVLDAGRRLGREPVLAARAAVPMIRLPGAEPAALAVSAVLGLRQVPEADLAPVAGAGLVASVARLEGAVIPVLRARALLAPLLAPLLAPQHAPLGGAQEP
;
A
#
# COMPACT_ATOMS: atom_id res chain seq x y z
N MET A 1 -4.01 -5.48 20.20
CA MET A 1 -3.23 -4.82 21.27
C MET A 1 -2.33 -5.87 21.89
N GLY A 2 -1.14 -5.50 22.34
CA GLY A 2 -0.22 -6.39 23.06
C GLY A 2 -0.14 -6.03 24.54
N LEU A 3 0.25 -6.98 25.38
CA LEU A 3 0.51 -6.73 26.80
C LEU A 3 2.02 -6.57 27.02
N LEU A 4 2.43 -5.53 27.73
CA LEU A 4 3.77 -5.39 28.28
C LEU A 4 3.64 -5.06 29.77
N GLY A 5 4.05 -5.99 30.63
CA GLY A 5 3.73 -5.92 32.05
C GLY A 5 2.21 -6.01 32.26
N GLY A 6 1.64 -5.08 33.03
CA GLY A 6 0.18 -4.99 33.28
C GLY A 6 -0.59 -4.02 32.36
N GLY A 7 0.07 -3.44 31.35
CA GLY A 7 -0.53 -2.42 30.48
C GLY A 7 -0.81 -2.92 29.06
N ALA A 8 -1.85 -2.36 28.42
CA ALA A 8 -2.16 -2.61 27.02
C ALA A 8 -1.43 -1.60 26.10
N LEU A 9 -0.74 -2.12 25.09
CA LEU A 9 -0.03 -1.34 24.07
C LEU A 9 -0.71 -1.45 22.70
N PRO A 10 -0.78 -0.36 21.93
CA PRO A 10 -1.16 -0.41 20.52
C PRO A 10 -0.12 -1.23 19.76
N ALA A 11 -0.58 -2.19 18.97
CA ALA A 11 0.25 -3.02 18.10
C ALA A 11 -0.22 -2.85 16.66
N TRP A 12 0.73 -2.74 15.72
CA TRP A 12 0.41 -2.68 14.30
C TRP A 12 0.39 -4.09 13.72
N ILE A 13 -0.67 -4.39 12.95
CA ILE A 13 -0.80 -5.62 12.18
C ILE A 13 -0.67 -5.24 10.71
N LEU A 14 0.24 -5.89 9.99
CA LEU A 14 0.40 -5.67 8.54
C LEU A 14 -0.82 -6.21 7.78
N PRO A 15 -1.40 -5.45 6.84
CA PRO A 15 -2.50 -5.94 6.00
C PRO A 15 -2.05 -7.15 5.16
N GLY A 16 -2.80 -8.25 5.20
CA GLY A 16 -2.55 -9.44 4.39
C GLY A 16 -1.83 -10.60 5.09
N ALA A 17 -1.44 -10.47 6.36
CA ALA A 17 -0.96 -11.60 7.14
C ALA A 17 -2.12 -12.56 7.46
N THR A 18 -2.09 -13.79 6.94
CA THR A 18 -3.10 -14.84 7.15
C THR A 18 -3.07 -15.44 8.56
N ARG A 19 -2.08 -15.06 9.39
CA ARG A 19 -2.02 -15.33 10.83
C ARG A 19 -1.69 -14.02 11.56
N PRO A 20 -2.25 -13.78 12.76
CA PRO A 20 -1.95 -12.59 13.58
C PRO A 20 -0.52 -12.55 14.15
N ALA A 21 0.39 -13.43 13.69
CA ALA A 21 1.71 -13.70 14.25
C ALA A 21 2.81 -12.66 13.92
N GLN A 22 2.46 -11.49 13.38
CA GLN A 22 3.42 -10.41 13.15
C GLN A 22 2.80 -9.09 13.60
N ALA A 23 2.45 -9.03 14.88
CA ALA A 23 2.18 -7.78 15.53
C ALA A 23 3.49 -7.16 15.99
N TRP A 24 3.67 -5.87 15.66
CA TRP A 24 4.82 -5.10 16.09
C TRP A 24 4.35 -4.07 17.13
N ALA A 25 5.04 -4.02 18.27
CA ALA A 25 4.80 -3.02 19.31
C ALA A 25 6.06 -2.15 19.47
N LEU A 26 5.89 -0.83 19.50
CA LEU A 26 6.97 0.08 19.82
C LEU A 26 6.93 0.35 21.33
N VAL A 27 7.98 -0.06 22.04
CA VAL A 27 8.09 0.05 23.48
C VAL A 27 9.11 1.14 23.84
N PRO A 28 8.71 2.22 24.54
CA PRO A 28 9.65 3.24 25.01
C PRO A 28 10.57 2.67 26.10
N GLY A 29 11.88 2.91 25.98
CA GLY A 29 12.89 2.60 26.99
C GLY A 29 13.81 3.81 27.27
N PRO A 30 14.66 3.73 28.31
CA PRO A 30 15.55 4.83 28.70
C PRO A 30 16.57 5.21 27.62
N GLU A 31 16.88 4.31 26.69
CA GLU A 31 17.82 4.52 25.58
C GLU A 31 17.11 4.81 24.23
N GLY A 32 15.78 4.94 24.23
CA GLY A 32 14.98 5.08 23.03
C GLY A 32 13.90 4.01 22.90
N ALA A 33 13.13 4.06 21.82
CA ALA A 33 12.04 3.14 21.59
C ALA A 33 12.52 1.85 20.89
N VAL A 34 12.15 0.68 21.43
CA VAL A 34 12.48 -0.64 20.89
C VAL A 34 11.27 -1.19 20.14
N LEU A 35 11.49 -1.75 18.95
CA LEU A 35 10.44 -2.44 18.20
C LEU A 35 10.45 -3.93 18.57
N LEU A 36 9.39 -4.41 19.19
CA LEU A 36 9.20 -5.83 19.54
C LEU A 36 8.25 -6.48 18.53
N GLY A 37 8.65 -7.62 17.97
CA GLY A 37 7.79 -8.49 17.16
C GLY A 37 7.65 -9.86 17.83
N GLY A 38 6.49 -10.50 17.70
CA GLY A 38 6.30 -11.85 18.24
C GLY A 38 4.91 -12.46 18.00
N ASP A 39 4.83 -13.77 18.26
CA ASP A 39 3.67 -14.63 17.97
C ASP A 39 2.56 -14.57 19.04
N SER A 40 2.77 -13.84 20.14
CA SER A 40 1.88 -13.84 21.30
C SER A 40 1.35 -12.43 21.61
N LEU A 41 0.28 -12.05 20.92
CA LEU A 41 -0.66 -11.08 21.48
C LEU A 41 -1.70 -11.83 22.30
N VAL A 42 -1.65 -11.70 23.62
CA VAL A 42 -2.77 -12.09 24.49
C VAL A 42 -3.78 -10.94 24.48
N GLU A 43 -5.06 -11.26 24.34
CA GLU A 43 -6.14 -10.28 24.42
C GLU A 43 -6.06 -9.57 25.79
N ALA A 44 -6.05 -8.25 25.79
CA ALA A 44 -5.91 -7.49 27.02
C ALA A 44 -7.15 -7.70 27.90
N PRO A 45 -7.00 -7.90 29.23
CA PRO A 45 -8.12 -7.90 30.16
C PRO A 45 -9.00 -6.64 29.98
N PRO A 46 -10.32 -6.73 30.15
CA PRO A 46 -11.24 -5.60 29.93
C PRO A 46 -10.97 -4.42 30.86
N ASP A 47 -10.27 -4.63 31.96
CA ASP A 47 -9.87 -3.66 32.98
C ASP A 47 -8.42 -3.14 32.82
N ALA A 48 -7.69 -3.59 31.80
CA ALA A 48 -6.33 -3.12 31.56
C ALA A 48 -6.33 -1.63 31.19
N ALA A 49 -5.63 -0.81 31.99
CA ALA A 49 -5.49 0.61 31.71
C ALA A 49 -4.73 0.83 30.39
N PRO A 50 -5.24 1.68 29.47
CA PRO A 50 -4.55 1.98 28.22
C PRO A 50 -3.25 2.74 28.52
N VAL A 51 -2.14 2.26 27.99
CA VAL A 51 -0.87 3.00 28.04
C VAL A 51 -0.99 4.19 27.08
N PRO A 52 -0.70 5.43 27.51
CA PRO A 52 -0.77 6.60 26.64
C PRO A 52 0.15 6.40 25.43
N PRO A 53 -0.31 6.69 24.20
CA PRO A 53 0.52 6.55 23.01
C PRO A 53 1.74 7.48 23.14
N PRO A 54 2.92 7.08 22.64
CA PRO A 54 4.06 7.98 22.61
C PRO A 54 3.72 9.24 21.80
N PRO A 55 4.29 10.40 22.14
CA PRO A 55 4.04 11.64 21.42
C PRO A 55 4.39 11.47 19.93
N PHE A 56 3.47 11.90 19.06
CA PHE A 56 3.65 11.90 17.61
C PHE A 56 4.04 13.32 17.14
N PRO A 57 4.97 13.46 16.18
CA PRO A 57 5.77 12.41 15.55
C PRO A 57 6.83 11.84 16.51
N PRO A 58 7.25 10.57 16.36
CA PRO A 58 8.36 10.04 17.14
C PRO A 58 9.58 10.95 16.95
N PRO A 59 10.36 11.24 18.02
CA PRO A 59 11.66 11.89 17.86
C PRO A 59 12.43 11.08 16.84
N ARG A 60 12.83 11.75 15.74
CA ARG A 60 13.34 11.16 14.51
C ARG A 60 14.07 9.84 14.77
N LEU A 61 13.49 8.75 14.27
CA LEU A 61 14.18 7.48 14.10
C LEU A 61 15.31 7.74 13.10
N ARG A 62 16.44 8.27 13.60
CA ARG A 62 17.67 8.36 12.84
C ARG A 62 18.15 6.93 12.70
N LEU A 63 17.71 6.26 11.64
CA LEU A 63 18.55 5.24 11.03
C LEU A 63 19.85 5.96 10.71
N ALA A 64 20.88 5.73 11.52
CA ALA A 64 22.20 6.28 11.28
C ALA A 64 22.64 5.75 9.92
N ARG A 65 22.41 6.55 8.87
CA ARG A 65 23.05 6.35 7.59
C ARG A 65 24.50 6.72 7.82
N ARG A 66 25.31 5.72 8.16
CA ARG A 66 26.75 5.85 8.25
C ARG A 66 27.25 5.92 6.81
N ASP A 67 27.26 7.12 6.24
CA ASP A 67 28.03 7.43 5.05
C ASP A 67 29.50 7.53 5.50
N GLU A 68 30.10 6.39 5.86
CA GLU A 68 31.55 6.27 5.97
C GLU A 68 32.07 5.58 4.70
N PRO A 69 33.16 6.10 4.09
CA PRO A 69 33.84 5.40 3.02
C PRO A 69 34.29 4.04 3.52
N ALA A 70 34.05 3.00 2.72
CA ALA A 70 34.39 1.62 3.02
C ALA A 70 35.92 1.42 3.08
N GLU A 71 36.53 1.81 4.19
CA GLU A 71 37.78 1.22 4.62
C GLU A 71 37.48 -0.16 5.21
N ALA A 72 38.24 -1.15 4.78
CA ALA A 72 38.11 -2.56 5.16
C ALA A 72 38.42 -2.75 6.65
N ALA A 73 37.44 -2.44 7.50
CA ALA A 73 37.48 -2.77 8.90
C ALA A 73 37.40 -4.29 9.06
N GLU A 74 38.43 -4.86 9.67
CA GLU A 74 38.51 -6.26 10.09
C GLU A 74 37.24 -6.58 10.91
N ALA A 75 36.38 -7.43 10.34
CA ALA A 75 35.03 -7.64 10.86
C ALA A 75 35.11 -8.34 12.23
N ILE A 76 34.80 -7.61 13.30
CA ILE A 76 34.55 -8.19 14.61
C ILE A 76 33.43 -9.23 14.45
N PRO A 77 33.64 -10.51 14.83
CA PRO A 77 32.62 -11.54 14.70
C PRO A 77 31.42 -11.16 15.57
N LEU A 78 30.36 -10.71 14.90
CA LEU A 78 29.08 -10.44 15.56
C LEU A 78 28.55 -11.76 16.15
N PRO A 79 27.97 -11.72 17.36
CA PRO A 79 27.36 -12.92 17.95
C PRO A 79 26.32 -13.49 16.98
N SER A 80 26.27 -14.83 16.90
CA SER A 80 25.43 -15.58 15.97
C SER A 80 23.99 -15.09 16.04
N ARG A 81 23.56 -14.38 15.00
CA ARG A 81 22.16 -14.03 14.80
C ARG A 81 21.42 -15.31 14.43
N GLY A 82 20.17 -15.45 14.85
CA GLY A 82 19.34 -16.61 14.52
C GLY A 82 19.22 -16.89 13.02
N GLY A 83 18.43 -17.89 12.66
CA GLY A 83 18.28 -18.26 11.27
C GLY A 83 17.06 -19.11 11.01
N PHE A 84 17.15 -19.94 9.97
CA PHE A 84 16.11 -20.87 9.58
C PHE A 84 16.66 -22.29 9.52
N ARG A 85 15.90 -23.22 10.09
CA ARG A 85 16.04 -24.65 9.83
C ARG A 85 15.20 -25.03 8.63
N LEU A 86 15.87 -25.46 7.56
CA LEU A 86 15.26 -25.98 6.35
C LEU A 86 15.11 -27.49 6.48
N ALA A 87 13.88 -28.00 6.38
CA ALA A 87 13.62 -29.44 6.34
C ALA A 87 13.87 -29.97 4.92
N LEU A 88 14.86 -30.86 4.76
CA LEU A 88 15.27 -31.45 3.48
C LEU A 88 14.77 -32.91 3.40
N ALA A 89 14.89 -33.55 2.24
CA ALA A 89 14.49 -34.95 2.07
C ALA A 89 15.44 -35.90 2.85
N GLY A 90 15.04 -36.30 4.05
CA GLY A 90 15.85 -37.16 4.94
C GLY A 90 16.88 -36.40 5.79
N GLY A 91 16.76 -35.08 5.93
CA GLY A 91 17.68 -34.29 6.76
C GLY A 91 17.18 -32.89 7.06
N ALA A 92 18.03 -32.07 7.68
CA ALA A 92 17.76 -30.65 7.90
C ALA A 92 19.05 -29.84 7.78
N ALA A 93 18.94 -28.57 7.39
CA ALA A 93 20.05 -27.65 7.32
C ALA A 93 19.68 -26.31 7.96
N ASP A 94 20.53 -25.81 8.85
CA ASP A 94 20.36 -24.49 9.45
C ASP A 94 21.11 -23.45 8.61
N VAL A 95 20.42 -22.37 8.24
CA VAL A 95 20.97 -21.26 7.45
C VAL A 95 20.79 -19.94 8.21
N PRO A 96 21.77 -19.02 8.19
CA PRO A 96 21.64 -17.73 8.86
C PRO A 96 20.58 -16.85 8.18
N PHE A 97 19.91 -15.98 8.95
CA PHE A 97 18.92 -15.04 8.40
C PHE A 97 19.46 -14.22 7.22
N ALA A 98 20.70 -13.76 7.32
CA ALA A 98 21.34 -12.94 6.29
C ALA A 98 21.56 -13.68 4.96
N ALA A 99 21.55 -15.02 4.97
CA ALA A 99 21.74 -15.82 3.76
C ALA A 99 20.42 -16.18 3.08
N LEU A 100 19.26 -16.16 3.76
CA LEU A 100 17.98 -16.45 3.12
C LEU A 100 17.42 -15.19 2.44
N ASP A 101 17.41 -15.16 1.11
CA ASP A 101 16.78 -14.09 0.32
C ASP A 101 15.25 -14.26 0.37
N ARG A 102 14.76 -15.45 -0.02
CA ARG A 102 13.33 -15.73 -0.18
C ARG A 102 13.00 -17.19 0.05
N LEU A 103 11.75 -17.45 0.41
CA LEU A 103 11.15 -18.77 0.39
C LEU A 103 9.96 -18.75 -0.59
N LEU A 104 10.01 -19.59 -1.62
CA LEU A 104 9.04 -19.59 -2.72
C LEU A 104 8.42 -20.99 -2.86
N PRO A 105 7.20 -21.11 -3.41
CA PRO A 105 6.74 -22.38 -3.97
C PRO A 105 7.75 -22.91 -5.00
N MET A 106 7.97 -24.22 -5.04
CA MET A 106 8.95 -24.83 -5.95
C MET A 106 8.56 -24.56 -7.41
N PRO A 107 9.38 -23.78 -8.16
CA PRO A 107 9.13 -23.54 -9.58
C PRO A 107 9.54 -24.76 -10.42
N PRO A 108 9.10 -24.85 -11.70
CA PRO A 108 9.63 -25.84 -12.62
C PRO A 108 11.15 -25.68 -12.78
N LEU A 109 11.87 -26.80 -12.71
CA LEU A 109 13.31 -26.84 -12.93
C LEU A 109 13.60 -27.07 -14.41
N HIS A 110 14.56 -26.34 -14.95
CA HIS A 110 15.06 -26.60 -16.30
C HIS A 110 16.44 -27.25 -16.19
N PRO A 111 16.68 -28.33 -16.97
CA PRO A 111 17.97 -29.01 -16.97
C PRO A 111 19.05 -28.07 -17.49
N MET A 112 20.25 -28.19 -16.92
CA MET A 112 21.44 -27.50 -17.41
C MET A 112 22.33 -28.52 -18.14
N PRO A 113 22.82 -28.21 -19.36
CA PRO A 113 23.79 -29.06 -20.03
C PRO A 113 25.06 -29.16 -19.19
N ASP A 114 25.63 -30.36 -19.10
CA ASP A 114 26.87 -30.65 -18.37
C ASP A 114 26.85 -30.24 -16.88
N ALA A 115 25.67 -30.22 -16.26
CA ALA A 115 25.53 -29.91 -14.85
C ALA A 115 26.28 -30.93 -13.99
N PRO A 116 27.07 -30.50 -12.99
CA PRO A 116 27.70 -31.42 -12.05
C PRO A 116 26.63 -32.12 -11.21
N PRO A 117 26.93 -33.28 -10.59
CA PRO A 117 25.98 -34.02 -9.74
C PRO A 117 25.41 -33.20 -8.57
N ALA A 118 26.09 -32.11 -8.20
CA ALA A 118 25.70 -31.14 -7.20
C ALA A 118 24.50 -30.24 -7.60
N VAL A 119 24.08 -30.26 -8.87
CA VAL A 119 23.11 -29.32 -9.43
C VAL A 119 21.92 -30.08 -10.01
N ARG A 120 20.70 -29.74 -9.57
CA ARG A 120 19.47 -30.28 -10.16
C ARG A 120 19.02 -29.54 -11.41
N GLY A 121 19.41 -28.28 -11.55
CA GLY A 121 19.10 -27.45 -12.72
C GLY A 121 19.04 -25.96 -12.38
N MET A 122 18.31 -25.22 -13.21
CA MET A 122 18.04 -23.79 -13.05
C MET A 122 16.54 -23.56 -12.84
N ALA A 123 16.19 -22.60 -11.99
CA ALA A 123 14.83 -22.13 -11.80
C ALA A 123 14.72 -20.64 -12.17
N TRP A 124 13.61 -20.25 -12.81
CA TRP A 124 13.28 -18.85 -13.05
C TRP A 124 12.22 -18.40 -12.05
N THR A 125 12.55 -17.37 -11.26
CA THR A 125 11.68 -16.82 -10.22
C THR A 125 11.42 -15.34 -10.51
N ALA A 126 10.47 -14.73 -9.78
CA ALA A 126 10.25 -13.28 -9.83
C ALA A 126 11.49 -12.46 -9.41
N ALA A 127 12.42 -13.05 -8.64
CA ALA A 127 13.67 -12.42 -8.27
C ALA A 127 14.78 -12.58 -9.34
N GLY A 128 14.57 -13.45 -10.34
CA GLY A 128 15.54 -13.79 -11.38
C GLY A 128 15.86 -15.29 -11.41
N ALA A 129 16.90 -15.64 -12.17
CA ALA A 129 17.39 -17.01 -12.26
C ALA A 129 18.06 -17.45 -10.95
N VAL A 130 17.91 -18.73 -10.60
CA VAL A 130 18.46 -19.35 -9.39
C VAL A 130 19.00 -20.74 -9.75
N LEU A 131 20.27 -20.99 -9.41
CA LEU A 131 20.87 -22.32 -9.58
C LEU A 131 20.35 -23.24 -8.46
N VAL A 132 19.67 -24.32 -8.79
CA VAL A 132 19.07 -25.22 -7.80
C VAL A 132 20.04 -26.35 -7.46
N ALA A 133 20.56 -26.33 -6.24
CA ALA A 133 21.48 -27.33 -5.72
C ALA A 133 20.75 -28.64 -5.38
N ASP A 134 21.44 -29.76 -5.49
CA ASP A 134 20.95 -31.04 -5.00
C ASP A 134 21.04 -31.08 -3.46
N PRO A 135 19.93 -31.30 -2.73
CA PRO A 135 19.97 -31.48 -1.28
C PRO A 135 20.91 -32.59 -0.81
N ALA A 136 21.25 -33.57 -1.65
CA ALA A 136 22.20 -34.64 -1.33
C ALA A 136 23.59 -34.11 -0.95
N LEU A 137 23.95 -32.90 -1.39
CA LEU A 137 25.16 -32.20 -0.95
C LEU A 137 25.22 -31.96 0.56
N LEU A 138 24.07 -31.94 1.21
CA LEU A 138 23.92 -31.73 2.66
C LEU A 138 23.57 -33.03 3.39
N GLY A 139 23.79 -34.18 2.75
CA GLY A 139 23.50 -35.50 3.32
C GLY A 139 22.02 -35.91 3.26
N ALA A 140 21.20 -35.21 2.48
CA ALA A 140 19.82 -35.64 2.22
C ALA A 140 19.82 -36.93 1.37
N THR A 141 19.14 -37.98 1.83
CA THR A 141 19.16 -39.31 1.20
C THR A 141 17.86 -39.70 0.50
N GLY A 142 16.84 -38.83 0.52
CA GLY A 142 15.52 -39.10 -0.05
C GLY A 142 15.23 -38.36 -1.37
N GLN A 143 14.33 -38.94 -2.17
CA GLN A 143 13.75 -38.31 -3.36
C GLN A 143 12.36 -37.69 -3.09
N GLU A 144 12.05 -37.39 -1.82
CA GLU A 144 10.75 -36.79 -1.49
C GLU A 144 10.54 -35.45 -2.21
N GLU A 145 9.29 -35.19 -2.58
CA GLU A 145 8.89 -33.96 -3.23
C GLU A 145 9.11 -32.76 -2.29
N ALA A 146 9.81 -31.74 -2.79
CA ALA A 146 10.10 -30.52 -2.08
C ALA A 146 9.17 -29.41 -2.59
N PRO A 147 8.06 -29.09 -1.89
CA PRO A 147 7.10 -28.07 -2.33
C PRO A 147 7.64 -26.64 -2.29
N LEU A 148 8.80 -26.41 -1.64
CA LEU A 148 9.38 -25.09 -1.47
C LEU A 148 10.81 -25.03 -2.01
N LEU A 149 11.21 -23.82 -2.40
CA LEU A 149 12.56 -23.45 -2.77
C LEU A 149 13.05 -22.33 -1.85
N ALA A 150 14.05 -22.63 -1.02
CA ALA A 150 14.78 -21.62 -0.26
C ALA A 150 15.84 -20.98 -1.15
N VAL A 151 15.70 -19.70 -1.48
CA VAL A 151 16.67 -18.94 -2.27
C VAL A 151 17.69 -18.33 -1.32
N LEU A 152 18.93 -18.76 -1.44
CA LEU A 152 20.06 -18.39 -0.60
C LEU A 152 21.01 -17.45 -1.35
N LEU A 153 21.59 -16.48 -0.64
CA LEU A 153 22.65 -15.59 -1.11
C LEU A 153 24.00 -16.06 -0.59
N ALA A 154 24.89 -16.37 -1.52
CA ALA A 154 26.25 -16.78 -1.24
C ALA A 154 27.21 -16.04 -2.17
N GLY A 155 28.10 -15.20 -1.62
CA GLY A 155 29.06 -14.44 -2.42
C GLY A 155 28.41 -13.57 -3.51
N GLY A 156 27.24 -12.99 -3.23
CA GLY A 156 26.48 -12.18 -4.20
C GLY A 156 25.84 -13.00 -5.31
N ARG A 157 25.69 -14.32 -5.16
CA ARG A 157 25.05 -15.23 -6.12
C ARG A 157 23.86 -15.95 -5.50
N ARG A 158 22.92 -16.39 -6.34
CA ARG A 158 21.69 -17.06 -5.89
C ARG A 158 21.77 -18.57 -6.07
N ILE A 159 21.62 -19.28 -4.95
CA ILE A 159 21.52 -20.74 -4.90
C ILE A 159 20.17 -21.11 -4.32
N GLY A 160 19.42 -21.97 -5.01
CA GLY A 160 18.16 -22.51 -4.53
C GLY A 160 18.39 -23.85 -3.86
N LEU A 161 17.82 -24.03 -2.67
CA LEU A 161 17.82 -25.31 -1.97
C LEU A 161 16.37 -25.82 -1.84
N PRO A 162 16.02 -26.93 -2.50
CA PRO A 162 14.73 -27.60 -2.33
C PRO A 162 14.48 -27.96 -0.86
N CYS A 163 13.34 -27.57 -0.30
CA CYS A 163 12.97 -27.92 1.07
C CYS A 163 11.46 -28.22 1.21
N ARG A 164 11.11 -28.96 2.27
CA ARG A 164 9.72 -29.29 2.63
C ARG A 164 9.08 -28.22 3.51
N ALA A 165 9.89 -27.61 4.37
CA ALA A 165 9.47 -26.58 5.30
C ALA A 165 10.68 -25.72 5.69
N ALA A 166 10.41 -24.55 6.24
CA ALA A 166 11.39 -23.70 6.89
C ALA A 166 10.81 -23.23 8.24
N ALA A 167 11.60 -23.30 9.30
CA ALA A 167 11.22 -22.83 10.63
C ALA A 167 12.32 -21.93 11.21
N PRO A 168 11.99 -20.84 11.91
CA PRO A 168 13.01 -20.02 12.55
C PRO A 168 13.72 -20.79 13.68
N VAL A 169 15.01 -20.53 13.88
CA VAL A 169 15.83 -21.07 14.98
C VAL A 169 16.58 -19.95 15.69
N ALA A 170 16.74 -20.09 17.01
CA ALA A 170 17.41 -19.10 17.84
C ALA A 170 18.90 -18.96 17.50
N GLU A 171 19.54 -20.09 17.18
CA GLU A 171 20.96 -20.16 16.82
C GLU A 171 21.09 -20.81 15.45
N ALA A 172 21.90 -20.18 14.60
CA ALA A 172 22.25 -20.67 13.27
C ALA A 172 23.75 -20.45 13.05
N PRO A 173 24.39 -21.24 12.18
CA PRO A 173 25.80 -21.03 11.83
C PRO A 173 25.97 -19.65 11.20
N ALA A 174 27.11 -19.01 11.46
CA ALA A 174 27.42 -17.68 10.92
C ALA A 174 27.56 -17.66 9.38
N SER A 175 27.77 -18.83 8.77
CA SER A 175 27.92 -19.00 7.32
C SER A 175 27.09 -20.18 6.82
N LEU A 176 26.85 -20.20 5.51
CA LEU A 176 26.18 -21.32 4.85
C LEU A 176 27.02 -22.61 4.94
N PRO A 177 26.39 -23.79 4.88
CA PRO A 177 27.10 -25.06 4.78
C PRO A 177 28.16 -25.06 3.66
N GLY A 178 29.37 -25.53 4.00
CA GLY A 178 30.53 -25.54 3.10
C GLY A 178 30.28 -26.08 1.68
N PRO A 179 29.53 -27.18 1.47
CA PRO A 179 29.21 -27.68 0.13
C PRO A 179 28.50 -26.65 -0.78
N LEU A 180 27.66 -25.77 -0.20
CA LEU A 180 26.97 -24.69 -0.93
C LEU A 180 27.91 -23.53 -1.27
N LEU A 181 29.06 -23.45 -0.61
CA LEU A 181 30.09 -22.45 -0.84
C LEU A 181 31.22 -22.97 -1.73
N SER A 182 31.04 -24.15 -2.35
CA SER A 182 32.06 -24.70 -3.24
C SER A 182 32.30 -23.78 -4.46
N PRO A 183 33.55 -23.54 -4.86
CA PRO A 183 33.86 -22.66 -6.00
C PRO A 183 33.17 -23.08 -7.31
N ALA A 184 33.00 -24.38 -7.54
CA ALA A 184 32.31 -24.91 -8.71
C ALA A 184 30.82 -24.50 -8.72
N LEU A 185 30.10 -24.65 -7.61
CA LEU A 185 28.70 -24.28 -7.49
C LEU A 185 28.52 -22.76 -7.60
N LEU A 186 29.36 -22.00 -6.88
CA LEU A 186 29.33 -20.53 -6.95
C LEU A 186 29.68 -20.02 -8.35
N GLY A 187 30.63 -20.63 -9.06
CA GLY A 187 30.98 -20.25 -10.44
C GLY A 187 29.79 -20.32 -11.40
N MET A 188 28.93 -21.33 -11.22
CA MET A 188 27.72 -21.54 -12.01
C MET A 188 26.51 -20.73 -11.55
N ALA A 189 26.44 -20.37 -10.27
CA ALA A 189 25.28 -19.69 -9.71
C ALA A 189 25.12 -18.28 -10.31
N PRO A 190 23.93 -17.86 -10.75
CA PRO A 190 23.73 -16.53 -11.32
C PRO A 190 24.01 -15.46 -10.27
N LEU A 191 24.58 -14.33 -10.70
CA LEU A 191 24.73 -13.16 -9.84
C LEU A 191 23.36 -12.73 -9.34
N ALA A 192 23.28 -12.44 -8.04
CA ALA A 192 22.15 -11.76 -7.45
C ALA A 192 22.18 -10.34 -8.01
N LEU A 193 21.51 -10.13 -9.15
CA LEU A 193 21.19 -8.79 -9.57
C LEU A 193 20.39 -8.17 -8.42
N PRO A 194 20.81 -7.00 -7.91
CA PRO A 194 19.94 -6.25 -7.03
C PRO A 194 18.60 -6.14 -7.74
N PRO A 195 17.48 -6.40 -7.05
CA PRO A 195 16.17 -6.31 -7.67
C PRO A 195 16.13 -4.97 -8.39
N ALA A 196 15.95 -5.01 -9.72
CA ALA A 196 15.87 -3.79 -10.50
C ALA A 196 14.83 -2.92 -9.79
N ALA A 197 15.23 -1.72 -9.36
CA ALA A 197 14.34 -0.85 -8.62
C ALA A 197 13.04 -0.78 -9.41
N GLU A 198 11.94 -1.22 -8.79
CA GLU A 198 10.64 -1.22 -9.46
C GLU A 198 10.45 0.18 -10.02
N THR A 199 10.32 0.30 -11.35
CA THR A 199 10.13 1.60 -11.96
C THR A 199 8.85 2.16 -11.35
N PRO A 200 8.90 3.29 -10.63
CA PRO A 200 7.75 3.79 -9.91
C PRO A 200 6.64 4.04 -10.91
N VAL A 201 5.59 3.21 -10.85
CA VAL A 201 4.40 3.38 -11.70
C VAL A 201 3.72 4.66 -11.24
N PRO A 202 3.54 5.66 -12.12
CA PRO A 202 2.88 6.89 -11.75
C PRO A 202 1.46 6.59 -11.24
N ARG A 203 1.11 7.20 -10.11
CA ARG A 203 -0.13 6.96 -9.38
C ARG A 203 -0.82 8.29 -9.09
N ARG A 204 -2.13 8.31 -9.27
CA ARG A 204 -2.97 9.46 -8.94
C ARG A 204 -3.86 9.15 -7.74
N LEU A 205 -3.99 10.10 -6.84
CA LEU A 205 -4.85 9.97 -5.66
C LEU A 205 -6.25 10.48 -6.00
N LEU A 206 -7.25 9.63 -5.86
CA LEU A 206 -8.65 9.93 -6.14
C LEU A 206 -9.48 9.91 -4.86
N LEU A 207 -10.39 10.87 -4.71
CA LEU A 207 -11.46 10.85 -3.71
C LEU A 207 -12.69 10.15 -4.30
N LEU A 208 -13.09 9.03 -3.71
CA LEU A 208 -14.27 8.29 -4.11
C LEU A 208 -15.48 8.77 -3.31
N ALA A 209 -16.59 8.97 -4.01
CA ALA A 209 -17.85 9.40 -3.43
C ALA A 209 -19.03 8.71 -4.12
N ARG A 210 -20.20 8.79 -3.49
CA ARG A 210 -21.46 8.25 -4.00
C ARG A 210 -22.54 9.31 -3.97
N ALA A 211 -23.34 9.39 -5.02
CA ALA A 211 -24.54 10.23 -5.08
C ALA A 211 -25.70 9.42 -5.66
N ALA A 212 -26.78 9.25 -4.89
CA ALA A 212 -27.97 8.52 -5.28
C ALA A 212 -27.66 7.14 -5.92
N GLY A 213 -26.84 6.35 -5.23
CA GLY A 213 -26.41 5.01 -5.68
C GLY A 213 -25.28 4.99 -6.71
N ALA A 214 -25.00 6.08 -7.42
CA ALA A 214 -23.91 6.14 -8.39
C ALA A 214 -22.57 6.49 -7.72
N SER A 215 -21.56 5.65 -7.92
CA SER A 215 -20.18 5.94 -7.48
C SER A 215 -19.46 6.80 -8.52
N PHE A 216 -18.65 7.74 -8.05
CA PHE A 216 -17.78 8.56 -8.88
C PHE A 216 -16.51 8.91 -8.11
N ALA A 217 -15.53 9.47 -8.82
CA ALA A 217 -14.30 9.96 -8.24
C ALA A 217 -14.02 11.42 -8.62
N LEU A 218 -13.26 12.10 -7.78
CA LEU A 218 -12.62 13.39 -8.08
C LEU A 218 -11.11 13.22 -7.87
N ALA A 219 -10.30 13.88 -8.68
CA ALA A 219 -8.87 13.95 -8.40
C ALA A 219 -8.66 14.76 -7.11
N ILE A 220 -7.75 14.34 -6.23
CA ILE A 220 -7.59 14.99 -4.92
C ILE A 220 -7.19 16.47 -5.05
N GLU A 221 -6.44 16.81 -6.09
CA GLU A 221 -6.05 18.18 -6.42
C GLU A 221 -7.23 19.07 -6.83
N GLU A 222 -8.36 18.47 -7.18
CA GLU A 222 -9.63 19.16 -7.45
C GLU A 222 -10.57 19.18 -6.21
N VAL A 223 -10.07 18.83 -5.03
CA VAL A 223 -10.83 18.82 -3.77
C VAL A 223 -10.14 19.68 -2.72
N VAL A 224 -10.86 20.66 -2.17
CA VAL A 224 -10.32 21.54 -1.12
C VAL A 224 -10.52 20.94 0.27
N ALA A 225 -11.71 20.40 0.54
CA ALA A 225 -12.06 19.82 1.84
C ALA A 225 -13.26 18.88 1.74
N ILE A 226 -13.40 17.99 2.72
CA ILE A 226 -14.63 17.25 2.98
C ILE A 226 -15.29 17.88 4.20
N LEU A 227 -16.55 18.27 4.06
CA LEU A 227 -17.36 18.85 5.12
C LEU A 227 -18.17 17.73 5.78
N PRO A 228 -18.35 17.76 7.12
CA PRO A 228 -19.17 16.79 7.82
C PRO A 228 -20.64 16.89 7.37
N PRO A 229 -21.45 15.86 7.64
CA PRO A 229 -22.86 15.88 7.28
C PRO A 229 -23.62 17.09 7.83
N ALA A 230 -24.26 17.84 6.94
CA ALA A 230 -25.06 19.02 7.30
C ALA A 230 -26.23 19.20 6.34
N THR A 231 -27.29 19.85 6.80
CA THR A 231 -28.40 20.27 5.93
C THR A 231 -28.11 21.68 5.39
N PRO A 232 -28.16 21.90 4.06
CA PRO A 232 -28.01 23.23 3.48
C PRO A 232 -29.04 24.22 4.05
N ARG A 233 -28.61 25.45 4.33
CA ARG A 233 -29.49 26.53 4.80
C ARG A 233 -30.03 27.32 3.62
N ASN A 234 -31.08 28.12 3.86
CA ASN A 234 -31.69 29.05 2.90
C ASN A 234 -31.97 28.41 1.54
N GLN A 235 -33.05 27.62 1.48
CA GLN A 235 -33.46 26.85 0.29
C GLN A 235 -33.26 27.67 -0.99
N GLY A 236 -32.33 27.22 -1.83
CA GLY A 236 -31.99 27.90 -3.08
C GLY A 236 -33.01 27.59 -4.18
N ARG A 237 -32.89 28.30 -5.30
CA ARG A 237 -33.66 28.04 -6.53
C ARG A 237 -32.70 27.64 -7.66
N GLY A 238 -33.17 26.78 -8.55
CA GLY A 238 -32.40 26.34 -9.72
C GLY A 238 -31.24 25.39 -9.37
N PRO A 239 -30.00 25.65 -9.84
CA PRO A 239 -28.86 24.75 -9.64
C PRO A 239 -28.30 24.78 -8.21
N VAL A 240 -28.64 25.82 -7.43
CA VAL A 240 -28.21 25.98 -6.03
C VAL A 240 -29.31 25.47 -5.11
N ALA A 241 -28.99 24.46 -4.29
CA ALA A 241 -29.93 23.89 -3.33
C ALA A 241 -30.02 24.70 -2.02
N GLY A 242 -28.99 25.49 -1.73
CA GLY A 242 -28.90 26.35 -0.55
C GLY A 242 -27.48 26.80 -0.32
N ILE A 243 -27.13 27.11 0.92
CA ILE A 243 -25.79 27.53 1.33
C ILE A 243 -25.25 26.69 2.49
N ALA A 244 -23.93 26.52 2.53
CA ALA A 244 -23.18 25.93 3.63
C ALA A 244 -22.08 26.91 4.08
N MET A 245 -21.65 26.81 5.34
CA MET A 245 -20.53 27.61 5.86
C MET A 245 -19.33 26.72 6.13
N HIS A 246 -18.14 27.17 5.71
CA HIS A 246 -16.90 26.47 6.03
C HIS A 246 -15.74 27.46 6.12
N ARG A 247 -15.16 27.59 7.32
CA ARG A 247 -14.04 28.51 7.63
C ARG A 247 -14.34 29.98 7.28
N GLY A 248 -15.55 30.44 7.57
CA GLY A 248 -15.99 31.81 7.28
C GLY A 248 -16.51 32.02 5.86
N ASP A 249 -16.24 31.09 4.94
CA ASP A 249 -16.78 31.16 3.57
C ASP A 249 -18.23 30.69 3.53
N VAL A 250 -19.07 31.43 2.79
CA VAL A 250 -20.42 31.02 2.43
C VAL A 250 -20.37 30.35 1.06
N LEU A 251 -20.60 29.04 1.04
CA LEU A 251 -20.49 28.21 -0.16
C LEU A 251 -21.90 27.92 -0.71
N PRO A 252 -22.18 28.18 -2.00
CA PRO A 252 -23.37 27.64 -2.65
C PRO A 252 -23.30 26.11 -2.64
N VAL A 253 -24.42 25.46 -2.29
CA VAL A 253 -24.51 24.00 -2.27
C VAL A 253 -25.12 23.50 -3.58
N LEU A 254 -24.38 22.65 -4.28
CA LEU A 254 -24.81 21.90 -5.46
C LEU A 254 -25.22 20.47 -5.05
N ASP A 255 -26.23 19.91 -5.73
CA ASP A 255 -26.66 18.53 -5.51
C ASP A 255 -25.99 17.58 -6.52
N ALA A 256 -25.11 16.69 -6.06
CA ALA A 256 -24.40 15.77 -6.95
C ALA A 256 -25.33 14.82 -7.71
N GLY A 257 -26.43 14.40 -7.08
CA GLY A 257 -27.44 13.55 -7.73
C GLY A 257 -28.00 14.24 -8.97
N ARG A 258 -28.45 15.50 -8.82
CA ARG A 258 -28.92 16.31 -9.95
C ARG A 258 -27.84 16.53 -11.02
N ARG A 259 -26.60 16.81 -10.61
CA ARG A 259 -25.48 17.01 -11.56
C ARG A 259 -25.16 15.75 -12.37
N LEU A 260 -25.42 14.57 -11.81
CA LEU A 260 -25.22 13.27 -12.46
C LEU A 260 -26.47 12.74 -13.17
N GLY A 261 -27.56 13.53 -13.24
CA GLY A 261 -28.84 13.07 -13.81
C GLY A 261 -29.49 11.94 -13.01
N ARG A 262 -29.24 11.90 -11.69
CA ARG A 262 -29.82 10.95 -10.73
C ARG A 262 -30.81 11.63 -9.80
N GLU A 263 -31.42 10.84 -8.93
CA GLU A 263 -32.28 11.35 -7.87
C GLU A 263 -31.51 12.38 -7.00
N PRO A 264 -32.14 13.51 -6.61
CA PRO A 264 -31.47 14.51 -5.80
C PRO A 264 -31.06 13.95 -4.42
N VAL A 265 -29.79 14.10 -4.06
CA VAL A 265 -29.26 13.68 -2.75
C VAL A 265 -29.96 14.43 -1.61
N LEU A 266 -30.34 15.68 -1.86
CA LEU A 266 -30.94 16.57 -0.85
C LEU A 266 -32.47 16.48 -0.77
N ALA A 267 -33.12 15.57 -1.52
CA ALA A 267 -34.58 15.44 -1.54
C ALA A 267 -35.17 15.14 -0.14
N ALA A 268 -34.50 14.27 0.63
CA ALA A 268 -34.94 13.87 1.97
C ALA A 268 -34.75 14.96 3.05
N ARG A 269 -34.15 16.11 2.72
CA ARG A 269 -33.78 17.19 3.67
C ARG A 269 -32.91 16.72 4.86
N ALA A 270 -32.29 15.56 4.74
CA ALA A 270 -31.37 15.01 5.73
C ALA A 270 -30.00 15.70 5.67
N ALA A 271 -29.26 15.62 6.78
CA ALA A 271 -27.86 16.05 6.81
C ALA A 271 -27.02 15.08 5.96
N VAL A 272 -26.25 15.62 5.02
CA VAL A 272 -25.42 14.83 4.10
C VAL A 272 -24.00 15.39 4.04
N PRO A 273 -22.97 14.54 3.85
CA PRO A 273 -21.61 15.02 3.66
C PRO A 273 -21.50 15.87 2.39
N MET A 274 -20.55 16.82 2.40
CA MET A 274 -20.31 17.68 1.24
C MET A 274 -18.83 17.73 0.89
N ILE A 275 -18.53 17.94 -0.39
CA ILE A 275 -17.16 18.10 -0.90
C ILE A 275 -16.98 19.55 -1.32
N ARG A 276 -16.03 20.28 -0.72
CA ARG A 276 -15.68 21.64 -1.15
C ARG A 276 -14.84 21.55 -2.40
N LEU A 277 -15.35 22.13 -3.49
CA LEU A 277 -14.67 22.20 -4.78
C LEU A 277 -13.93 23.53 -4.93
N PRO A 278 -12.76 23.56 -5.59
CA PRO A 278 -12.00 24.77 -5.86
C PRO A 278 -12.61 25.57 -7.02
N GLY A 279 -12.29 26.85 -7.10
CA GLY A 279 -12.71 27.73 -8.19
C GLY A 279 -12.68 29.20 -7.78
N ALA A 280 -12.85 30.11 -8.74
CA ALA A 280 -13.07 31.53 -8.45
C ALA A 280 -14.34 31.74 -7.61
N GLU A 281 -15.36 30.91 -7.88
CA GLU A 281 -16.57 30.78 -7.08
C GLU A 281 -16.60 29.36 -6.49
N PRO A 282 -16.00 29.16 -5.30
CA PRO A 282 -15.98 27.84 -4.67
C PRO A 282 -17.39 27.41 -4.27
N ALA A 283 -17.67 26.11 -4.33
CA ALA A 283 -18.95 25.55 -3.95
C ALA A 283 -18.80 24.30 -3.09
N ALA A 284 -19.88 23.92 -2.41
CA ALA A 284 -20.00 22.64 -1.74
C ALA A 284 -20.86 21.70 -2.58
N LEU A 285 -20.39 20.49 -2.83
CA LEU A 285 -21.11 19.44 -3.56
C LEU A 285 -21.67 18.44 -2.55
N ALA A 286 -23.00 18.41 -2.38
CA ALA A 286 -23.67 17.45 -1.52
C ALA A 286 -23.66 16.05 -2.15
N VAL A 287 -23.22 15.06 -1.38
CA VAL A 287 -23.10 13.65 -1.81
C VAL A 287 -23.76 12.72 -0.79
N SER A 288 -24.18 11.53 -1.21
CA SER A 288 -24.77 10.53 -0.31
C SER A 288 -23.72 9.96 0.66
N ALA A 289 -22.51 9.73 0.17
CA ALA A 289 -21.40 9.22 0.99
C ALA A 289 -20.04 9.61 0.41
N VAL A 290 -19.04 9.74 1.28
CA VAL A 290 -17.62 9.77 0.90
C VAL A 290 -17.05 8.40 1.23
N LEU A 291 -16.50 7.71 0.23
CA LEU A 291 -16.04 6.32 0.34
C LEU A 291 -14.55 6.24 0.73
N GLY A 292 -13.82 7.35 0.59
CA GLY A 292 -12.42 7.49 1.00
C GLY A 292 -11.48 7.80 -0.16
N LEU A 293 -10.18 7.73 0.12
CA LEU A 293 -9.11 7.98 -0.85
C LEU A 293 -8.57 6.67 -1.43
N ARG A 294 -8.23 6.66 -2.72
CA ARG A 294 -7.54 5.53 -3.38
C ARG A 294 -6.43 6.03 -4.28
N GLN A 295 -5.27 5.36 -4.20
CA GLN A 295 -4.20 5.55 -5.19
C GLN A 295 -4.46 4.62 -6.37
N VAL A 296 -4.50 5.19 -7.56
CA VAL A 296 -4.81 4.47 -8.80
C VAL A 296 -3.62 4.62 -9.74
N PRO A 297 -3.07 3.51 -10.29
CA PRO A 297 -2.09 3.59 -11.37
C PRO A 297 -2.63 4.44 -12.52
N GLU A 298 -1.82 5.32 -13.10
CA GLU A 298 -2.28 6.14 -14.24
C GLU A 298 -2.68 5.29 -15.45
N ALA A 299 -2.05 4.11 -15.63
CA ALA A 299 -2.43 3.14 -16.65
C ALA A 299 -3.88 2.64 -16.53
N ASP A 300 -4.46 2.70 -15.32
CA ASP A 300 -5.85 2.29 -15.06
C ASP A 300 -6.86 3.45 -15.24
N LEU A 301 -6.39 4.63 -15.67
CA LEU A 301 -7.20 5.81 -15.96
C LEU A 301 -7.32 6.03 -17.47
N ALA A 302 -8.43 5.60 -18.06
CA ALA A 302 -8.71 5.86 -19.48
C ALA A 302 -9.25 7.30 -19.67
N PRO A 303 -8.54 8.20 -20.36
CA PRO A 303 -9.00 9.57 -20.54
C PRO A 303 -10.26 9.63 -21.41
N VAL A 304 -11.16 10.57 -21.10
CA VAL A 304 -12.35 10.86 -21.90
C VAL A 304 -12.17 12.21 -22.58
N ALA A 305 -12.25 12.21 -23.91
CA ALA A 305 -12.07 13.39 -24.74
C ALA A 305 -13.15 14.46 -24.47
N GLY A 306 -12.78 15.73 -24.66
CA GLY A 306 -13.67 16.88 -24.53
C GLY A 306 -13.71 17.52 -23.14
N ALA A 307 -14.48 18.60 -23.01
CA ALA A 307 -14.62 19.39 -21.78
C ALA A 307 -15.86 18.99 -20.94
N GLY A 308 -16.37 17.78 -21.16
CA GLY A 308 -17.56 17.27 -20.47
C GLY A 308 -17.34 17.02 -18.97
N LEU A 309 -18.37 16.50 -18.31
CA LEU A 309 -18.34 16.24 -16.87
C LEU A 309 -17.29 15.19 -16.47
N VAL A 310 -17.07 14.17 -17.30
CA VAL A 310 -16.16 13.05 -17.02
C VAL A 310 -14.78 13.32 -17.61
N ALA A 311 -13.76 13.40 -16.77
CA ALA A 311 -12.35 13.56 -17.11
C ALA A 311 -11.73 12.29 -17.68
N SER A 312 -11.97 11.19 -16.98
CA SER A 312 -11.44 9.88 -17.27
C SER A 312 -12.33 8.82 -16.62
N VAL A 313 -12.03 7.57 -16.90
CA VAL A 313 -12.69 6.41 -16.32
C VAL A 313 -11.63 5.56 -15.63
N ALA A 314 -11.80 5.32 -14.34
CA ALA A 314 -10.92 4.49 -13.53
C ALA A 314 -11.44 3.06 -13.46
N ARG A 315 -10.54 2.07 -13.57
CA ARG A 315 -10.82 0.67 -13.25
C ARG A 315 -10.38 0.39 -11.81
N LEU A 316 -11.33 0.12 -10.93
CA LEU A 316 -11.07 -0.09 -9.50
C LEU A 316 -11.82 -1.32 -9.01
N GLU A 317 -11.07 -2.34 -8.56
CA GLU A 317 -11.64 -3.59 -8.03
C GLU A 317 -12.65 -4.25 -9.00
N GLY A 318 -12.38 -4.16 -10.30
CA GLY A 318 -13.26 -4.67 -11.37
C GLY A 318 -14.45 -3.76 -11.71
N ALA A 319 -14.68 -2.68 -10.96
CA ALA A 319 -15.69 -1.67 -11.25
C ALA A 319 -15.15 -0.54 -12.13
N VAL A 320 -16.04 0.05 -12.92
CA VAL A 320 -15.77 1.20 -13.79
C VAL A 320 -16.30 2.46 -13.09
N ILE A 321 -15.41 3.35 -12.66
CA ILE A 321 -15.76 4.55 -11.89
C ILE A 321 -15.44 5.80 -12.72
N PRO A 322 -16.43 6.67 -13.02
CA PRO A 322 -16.15 7.93 -13.70
C PRO A 322 -15.40 8.88 -12.78
N VAL A 323 -14.28 9.43 -13.27
CA VAL A 323 -13.56 10.52 -12.61
C VAL A 323 -14.11 11.83 -13.17
N LEU A 324 -14.75 12.64 -12.34
CA LEU A 324 -15.41 13.87 -12.76
C LEU A 324 -14.42 15.06 -12.73
N ARG A 325 -14.69 16.08 -13.54
CA ARG A 325 -14.00 17.39 -13.49
C ARG A 325 -14.73 18.31 -12.50
N ALA A 326 -14.04 18.82 -11.48
CA ALA A 326 -14.66 19.76 -10.53
C ALA A 326 -15.19 21.02 -11.23
N ARG A 327 -14.46 21.57 -12.20
CA ARG A 327 -14.91 22.74 -12.97
C ARG A 327 -16.24 22.52 -13.70
N ALA A 328 -16.45 21.34 -14.29
CA ALA A 328 -17.72 21.04 -14.98
C ALA A 328 -18.88 20.85 -13.99
N LEU A 329 -18.62 20.41 -12.75
CA LEU A 329 -19.63 20.39 -11.69
C LEU A 329 -20.10 21.80 -11.34
N LEU A 330 -19.19 22.79 -11.33
CA LEU A 330 -19.44 24.20 -11.01
C LEU A 330 -20.08 25.01 -12.15
N ALA A 331 -20.02 24.53 -13.40
CA ALA A 331 -20.47 25.28 -14.58
C ALA A 331 -21.85 25.98 -14.46
N PRO A 332 -22.89 25.42 -13.81
CA PRO A 332 -24.18 26.10 -13.69
C PRO A 332 -24.17 27.38 -12.85
N LEU A 333 -23.19 27.54 -11.95
CA LEU A 333 -23.03 28.77 -11.17
C LEU A 333 -22.52 29.92 -12.05
N LEU A 334 -21.76 29.59 -13.10
CA LEU A 334 -21.11 30.56 -13.98
C LEU A 334 -22.01 31.04 -15.12
N ALA A 335 -23.05 30.28 -15.46
CA ALA A 335 -23.95 30.59 -16.58
C ALA A 335 -24.75 31.91 -16.43
N PRO A 336 -25.29 32.28 -15.25
CA PRO A 336 -26.09 33.50 -15.10
C PRO A 336 -25.29 34.79 -15.27
N LEU A 337 -23.98 34.76 -15.01
CA LEU A 337 -23.10 35.93 -15.11
C LEU A 337 -22.72 36.30 -16.55
N LEU A 338 -22.88 35.36 -17.48
CA LEU A 338 -22.51 35.53 -18.89
C LEU A 338 -23.71 35.80 -19.80
N ALA A 339 -24.93 35.68 -19.29
CA ALA A 339 -26.10 36.10 -20.05
C ALA A 339 -26.03 37.63 -20.24
N PRO A 340 -25.96 38.14 -21.49
CA PRO A 340 -25.97 39.57 -21.72
C PRO A 340 -27.22 40.13 -21.06
N GLN A 341 -27.07 41.12 -20.19
CA GLN A 341 -28.18 41.94 -19.72
C GLN A 341 -28.70 42.72 -20.91
N HIS A 342 -29.42 42.07 -21.82
CA HIS A 342 -30.28 42.74 -22.77
C HIS A 342 -31.46 43.30 -21.98
N ALA A 343 -31.20 44.42 -21.30
CA ALA A 343 -32.25 45.35 -20.95
C ALA A 343 -32.90 45.79 -22.26
N PRO A 344 -34.20 45.57 -22.47
CA PRO A 344 -34.92 46.28 -23.51
C PRO A 344 -34.97 47.75 -23.11
N LEU A 345 -33.95 48.51 -23.49
CA LEU A 345 -34.03 49.96 -23.59
C LEU A 345 -34.80 50.27 -24.88
N GLY A 346 -36.11 50.46 -24.76
CA GLY A 346 -36.96 50.96 -25.85
C GLY A 346 -38.26 50.16 -25.96
N GLY A 347 -39.45 50.77 -25.90
CA GLY A 347 -39.76 52.18 -26.01
C GLY A 347 -41.01 52.54 -25.21
N ALA A 348 -40.95 53.71 -24.61
CA ALA A 348 -42.13 54.51 -24.37
C ALA A 348 -42.82 54.77 -25.71
N GLN A 349 -44.09 54.39 -25.80
CA GLN A 349 -45.08 55.12 -26.57
C GLN A 349 -46.31 55.24 -25.68
N GLU A 350 -46.35 56.34 -24.91
CA GLU A 350 -47.59 57.09 -24.68
C GLU A 350 -47.95 57.85 -25.96
N PRO A 351 -49.19 58.36 -26.14
CA PRO A 351 -50.37 58.23 -25.28
C PRO A 351 -51.53 57.40 -25.90
#